data_AF-A0A2A4WCD5-F1
#
_entry.id   AF-A0A2A4WCD5-F1
#
_cell.length_a   1.000
_cell.length_b   1.000
_cell.length_c   1.000
_cell.angle_alpha   90.00
_cell.angle_beta   90.00
_cell.angle_gamma   90.00
#
_symmetry.space_group_name_H-M   'P 1'
#
loop_
_entity.id
_entity.type
_entity.pdbx_description
1 polymer ?
#
loop_
_entity_poly.entity_id
_entity_poly.type
_entity_poly.pdbx_seq_one_letter_code
_entity_poly.pdbx_strand_id
1 'polypeptide(L)'
;MTIISDKNVIMMELTRPTAQAIIKQLASTSERVKYSDHVRARMRERRITTRQVMSCLKSGCISEEPIRSIKGNWVLSVRAIAAGDPLTVVIALDHDRDGNYALIITAF
;
A
#
# COMPACT_ATOMS: atom_id res chain seq x y z
N MET A 1 17.80 4.67 -12.01
CA MET A 1 17.52 4.29 -10.61
C MET A 1 16.84 5.48 -9.97
N THR A 2 15.53 5.41 -9.75
CA THR A 2 14.70 6.62 -9.58
C THR A 2 14.60 7.02 -8.11
N ILE A 3 15.18 8.20 -7.79
CA ILE A 3 15.34 8.85 -6.46
C ILE A 3 14.00 9.28 -5.82
N ILE A 4 12.85 8.88 -6.39
CA ILE A 4 11.54 9.42 -5.98
C ILE A 4 11.08 8.85 -4.64
N SER A 5 11.48 7.62 -4.30
CA SER A 5 11.01 6.93 -3.10
C SER A 5 11.70 7.35 -1.80
N ASP A 6 12.77 8.14 -1.87
CA ASP A 6 13.44 8.71 -0.69
C ASP A 6 12.84 10.07 -0.30
N LYS A 7 12.01 10.65 -1.17
CA LYS A 7 11.29 11.89 -0.86
C LYS A 7 10.12 11.58 0.06
N ASN A 8 9.88 12.44 1.05
CA ASN A 8 8.74 12.32 1.95
C ASN A 8 7.42 12.35 1.15
N VAL A 9 6.72 11.21 1.13
CA VAL A 9 5.49 11.02 0.36
C VAL A 9 4.37 12.00 0.76
N ILE A 10 4.37 12.47 2.01
CA ILE A 10 3.41 13.45 2.52
C ILE A 10 3.64 14.83 1.89
N MET A 11 4.86 15.16 1.47
CA MET A 11 5.17 16.48 0.90
C MET A 11 5.00 16.53 -0.63
N MET A 12 4.63 15.39 -1.23
CA MET A 12 4.51 15.25 -2.68
C MET A 12 3.05 15.36 -3.10
N GLU A 13 2.81 15.90 -4.30
CA GLU A 13 1.56 15.70 -5.04
C GLU A 13 1.63 14.34 -5.76
N LEU A 14 0.95 13.32 -5.20
CA LEU A 14 1.03 11.97 -5.72
C LEU A 14 0.19 11.78 -6.98
N THR A 15 0.86 11.58 -8.11
CA THR A 15 0.23 11.00 -9.29
C THR A 15 0.14 9.48 -9.17
N ARG A 16 -0.81 8.87 -9.89
CA ARG A 16 -0.97 7.41 -9.96
C ARG A 16 0.34 6.67 -10.34
N PRO A 17 1.09 7.06 -11.39
CA PRO A 17 2.36 6.39 -11.72
C PRO A 17 3.40 6.49 -10.60
N THR A 18 3.53 7.65 -9.96
CA THR A 18 4.47 7.86 -8.85
C THR A 18 4.10 7.03 -7.63
N ALA A 19 2.83 7.05 -7.24
CA ALA A 19 2.31 6.24 -6.13
C ALA A 19 2.58 4.74 -6.39
N GLN A 20 2.34 4.27 -7.61
CA GLN A 20 2.55 2.86 -7.95
C GLN A 20 4.02 2.46 -7.89
N ALA A 21 4.96 3.32 -8.30
CA ALA A 21 6.39 3.06 -8.15
C ALA A 21 6.81 2.95 -6.67
N ILE A 22 6.33 3.87 -5.83
CA ILE A 22 6.61 3.88 -4.39
C ILE A 22 6.07 2.59 -3.75
N ILE A 23 4.81 2.22 -4.02
CA ILE A 23 4.18 1.02 -3.45
C ILE A 23 4.97 -0.25 -3.81
N LYS A 24 5.38 -0.39 -5.06
CA LYS A 24 6.17 -1.55 -5.51
C LYS A 24 7.51 -1.65 -4.79
N GLN A 25 8.17 -0.52 -4.56
CA GLN A 25 9.40 -0.46 -3.78
C GLN A 25 9.17 -0.83 -2.31
N LEU A 26 8.16 -0.24 -1.67
CA LEU A 26 7.82 -0.55 -0.27
C LEU A 26 7.45 -2.03 -0.12
N ALA A 27 6.71 -2.59 -1.07
CA ALA A 27 6.35 -4.00 -1.06
C ALA A 27 7.55 -4.93 -1.32
N SER A 28 8.65 -4.43 -1.89
CA SER A 28 9.89 -5.22 -2.03
C SER A 28 10.58 -5.46 -0.69
N THR A 29 10.31 -4.61 0.31
CA THR A 29 10.83 -4.72 1.69
C THR A 29 9.68 -4.84 2.69
N SER A 30 9.36 -6.06 3.14
CA SER A 30 8.16 -6.31 3.97
C SER A 30 8.07 -5.47 5.26
N GLU A 31 9.20 -5.04 5.82
CA GLU A 31 9.26 -4.19 7.02
C GLU A 31 8.61 -2.81 6.83
N ARG A 32 8.54 -2.32 5.59
CA ARG A 32 7.88 -1.04 5.24
C ARG A 32 6.39 -1.18 4.96
N VAL A 33 5.85 -2.40 5.06
CA VAL A 33 4.41 -2.66 4.96
C VAL A 33 3.87 -3.04 6.34
N LYS A 34 3.16 -2.11 6.96
CA LYS A 34 2.66 -2.24 8.34
C LYS A 34 1.20 -2.67 8.36
N TYR A 35 0.83 -3.46 9.36
CA TYR A 35 -0.52 -3.98 9.56
C TYR A 35 -0.97 -3.71 10.99
N SER A 36 -2.17 -3.15 11.17
CA SER A 36 -2.80 -3.05 12.49
C SER A 36 -3.49 -4.37 12.88
N ASP A 37 -3.79 -4.54 14.16
CA ASP A 37 -4.52 -5.73 14.66
C ASP A 37 -5.91 -5.85 14.04
N HIS A 38 -6.60 -4.71 13.85
CA HIS A 38 -7.88 -4.66 13.16
C HIS A 38 -7.78 -5.27 11.75
N VAL A 39 -6.76 -4.88 10.99
CA VAL A 39 -6.54 -5.43 9.64
C VAL A 39 -6.21 -6.90 9.66
N ARG A 40 -5.37 -7.34 10.60
CA ARG A 40 -5.03 -8.77 10.73
C ARG A 40 -6.26 -9.62 11.04
N ALA A 41 -7.16 -9.14 11.89
CA ALA A 41 -8.44 -9.80 12.16
C ALA A 41 -9.29 -9.91 10.89
N ARG A 42 -9.44 -8.80 10.14
CA ARG A 42 -10.19 -8.74 8.89
C ARG A 42 -9.60 -9.62 7.77
N MET A 43 -8.27 -9.73 7.71
CA MET A 43 -7.59 -10.65 6.79
C MET A 43 -7.85 -12.10 7.16
N ARG A 44 -7.79 -12.45 8.45
CA ARG A 44 -8.08 -13.80 8.95
C ARG A 44 -9.52 -14.24 8.64
N GLU A 45 -10.50 -13.36 8.86
CA GLU A 45 -11.91 -13.61 8.52
C GLU A 45 -12.09 -13.94 7.03
N ARG A 46 -11.32 -13.28 6.16
CA ARG A 46 -11.39 -13.44 4.70
C ARG A 46 -10.39 -14.44 4.13
N ARG A 47 -9.60 -15.11 4.98
CA ARG A 47 -8.51 -16.03 4.56
C ARG A 47 -7.49 -15.37 3.63
N ILE A 48 -7.27 -14.06 3.78
CA ILE A 48 -6.27 -13.31 3.02
C ILE A 48 -4.93 -13.39 3.76
N THR A 49 -3.92 -13.90 3.06
CA THR A 49 -2.57 -14.02 3.61
C THR A 49 -1.74 -12.75 3.37
N THR A 50 -0.75 -12.52 4.23
CA THR A 50 0.27 -11.47 3.99
C THR A 50 0.94 -11.66 2.64
N ARG A 51 1.19 -12.91 2.20
CA ARG A 51 1.77 -13.19 0.88
C ARG A 51 0.89 -12.69 -0.27
N GLN A 52 -0.42 -12.87 -0.20
CA GLN A 52 -1.35 -12.34 -1.19
C GLN A 52 -1.37 -10.81 -1.19
N VAL A 53 -1.38 -10.17 -0.02
CA VAL A 53 -1.28 -8.70 0.09
C VAL A 53 0.01 -8.19 -0.54
N MET A 54 1.16 -8.76 -0.18
CA MET A 54 2.45 -8.36 -0.74
C MET A 54 2.50 -8.59 -2.25
N SER A 55 1.94 -9.69 -2.76
CA SER A 55 1.82 -9.93 -4.21
C SER A 55 0.98 -8.85 -4.87
N CYS A 56 -0.18 -8.51 -4.29
CA CYS A 56 -1.06 -7.45 -4.79
C CYS A 56 -0.34 -6.10 -4.86
N LEU A 57 0.42 -5.72 -3.82
CA LEU A 57 1.17 -4.47 -3.83
C LEU A 57 2.33 -4.47 -4.85
N LYS A 58 2.96 -5.61 -5.10
CA LYS A 58 4.07 -5.73 -6.07
C LYS A 58 3.62 -5.71 -7.53
N SER A 59 2.54 -6.44 -7.86
CA SER A 59 2.13 -6.66 -9.25
C SER A 59 0.79 -6.04 -9.61
N GLY A 60 0.03 -5.56 -8.63
CA GLY A 60 -1.28 -4.98 -8.84
C GLY A 60 -1.24 -3.58 -9.43
N CYS A 61 -2.44 -3.09 -9.74
CA CYS A 61 -2.69 -1.77 -10.30
C CYS A 61 -3.50 -0.95 -9.31
N ILE A 62 -3.18 0.34 -9.22
CA ILE A 62 -4.00 1.29 -8.46
C ILE A 62 -5.39 1.33 -9.11
N SER A 63 -6.45 1.09 -8.33
CA SER A 63 -7.83 1.13 -8.85
C SER A 63 -8.44 2.51 -8.64
N GLU A 64 -8.31 3.08 -7.45
CA GLU A 64 -8.76 4.43 -7.10
C GLU A 64 -7.57 5.38 -6.94
N GLU A 65 -7.73 6.63 -7.38
CA GLU A 65 -6.64 7.61 -7.31
C GLU A 65 -6.21 7.91 -5.87
N PRO A 66 -4.94 8.30 -5.64
CA PRO A 66 -4.50 8.74 -4.33
C PRO A 66 -5.30 9.96 -3.85
N ILE A 67 -5.95 9.81 -2.69
CA ILE A 67 -6.72 10.89 -2.04
C ILE A 67 -6.00 11.29 -0.75
N ARG A 68 -5.91 12.59 -0.50
CA ARG A 68 -5.44 13.12 0.79
C ARG A 68 -6.46 12.82 1.88
N SER A 69 -6.01 12.19 2.95
CA SER A 69 -6.82 12.05 4.16
C SER A 69 -6.76 13.33 5.01
N ILE A 70 -7.66 13.43 5.99
CA ILE A 70 -7.69 14.53 6.98
C ILE A 70 -6.36 14.64 7.75
N LYS A 71 -5.63 13.52 7.92
CA LYS A 71 -4.33 13.49 8.59
C LYS A 71 -3.17 13.89 7.67
N GLY A 72 -3.46 14.22 6.42
CA GLY A 72 -2.46 14.59 5.42
C GLY A 72 -1.76 13.40 4.76
N ASN A 73 -1.91 12.17 5.23
CA ASN A 73 -1.37 11.01 4.51
C ASN A 73 -2.20 10.68 3.25
N TRP A 74 -1.64 9.87 2.35
CA TRP A 74 -2.28 9.51 1.08
C TRP A 74 -2.96 8.16 1.17
N VAL A 75 -4.24 8.08 0.81
CA VAL A 75 -5.02 6.83 0.80
C VAL A 75 -5.34 6.43 -0.63
N LEU A 76 -5.17 5.14 -0.94
CA LEU A 76 -5.47 4.59 -2.26
C LEU A 76 -5.73 3.08 -2.16
N SER A 77 -6.27 2.50 -3.22
CA SER A 77 -6.50 1.06 -3.33
C SER A 77 -5.70 0.44 -4.48
N VAL A 78 -5.15 -0.74 -4.23
CA VAL A 78 -4.46 -1.57 -5.24
C VAL A 78 -5.27 -2.84 -5.45
N ARG A 79 -5.49 -3.20 -6.71
CA ARG A 79 -6.22 -4.41 -7.10
C ARG A 79 -5.32 -5.35 -7.89
N ALA A 80 -5.43 -6.64 -7.62
CA ALA A 80 -4.78 -7.72 -8.37
C ALA A 80 -5.63 -8.99 -8.32
N ILE A 81 -5.26 -9.97 -9.15
CA ILE A 81 -5.65 -11.37 -8.92
C ILE A 81 -4.57 -12.02 -8.06
N ALA A 82 -4.96 -12.61 -6.93
CA ALA A 82 -4.05 -13.26 -6.00
C ALA A 82 -4.58 -14.64 -5.63
N ALA A 83 -3.85 -15.69 -6.04
CA ALA A 83 -4.26 -17.09 -5.88
C ALA A 83 -5.59 -17.44 -6.58
N GLY A 84 -5.88 -16.79 -7.71
CA GLY A 84 -7.10 -17.03 -8.51
C GLY A 84 -8.26 -16.10 -8.16
N ASP A 85 -8.22 -15.42 -7.01
CA ASP A 85 -9.29 -14.54 -6.55
C ASP A 85 -8.94 -13.06 -6.73
N PRO A 86 -9.94 -12.19 -7.01
CA PRO A 86 -9.76 -10.75 -6.92
C PRO A 86 -9.41 -10.34 -5.50
N LEU A 87 -8.35 -9.55 -5.36
CA LEU A 87 -7.94 -8.96 -4.09
C LEU A 87 -7.80 -7.45 -4.26
N THR A 88 -8.44 -6.71 -3.36
CA THR A 88 -8.28 -5.27 -3.20
C THR A 88 -7.63 -4.98 -1.86
N VAL A 89 -6.55 -4.20 -1.88
CA VAL A 89 -5.84 -3.76 -0.68
C VAL A 89 -5.92 -2.24 -0.62
N VAL A 90 -6.54 -1.72 0.43
CA VAL A 90 -6.57 -0.28 0.71
C VAL A 90 -5.40 0.05 1.63
N ILE A 91 -4.61 1.04 1.24
CA ILE A 91 -3.41 1.45 1.96
C ILE A 91 -3.40 2.95 2.24
N ALA A 92 -2.70 3.31 3.29
CA ALA A 92 -2.21 4.66 3.56
C ALA A 92 -0.70 4.71 3.31
N LEU A 93 -0.26 5.58 2.41
CA LEU A 93 1.15 5.96 2.28
C LEU A 93 1.47 7.12 3.21
N ASP A 94 2.52 6.94 3.98
CA ASP A 94 2.94 7.86 5.03
C ASP A 94 4.47 7.82 5.20
N HIS A 95 5.01 8.67 6.06
CA HIS A 95 6.46 8.84 6.26
C HIS A 95 6.81 8.93 7.74
N ASP A 96 7.84 8.20 8.17
CA ASP A 96 8.38 8.25 9.53
C ASP A 96 9.89 8.55 9.53
N ARG A 97 10.57 8.37 10.67
CA ARG A 97 12.01 8.65 10.80
C ARG A 97 12.89 7.78 9.90
N ASP A 98 12.39 6.63 9.51
CA ASP A 98 13.12 5.63 8.74
C ASP A 98 12.68 5.63 7.26
N GLY A 99 11.84 6.60 6.85
CA GLY A 99 11.42 6.85 5.48
C GLY A 99 9.93 6.56 5.23
N ASN A 100 9.60 6.37 3.95
CA ASN A 100 8.23 6.09 3.53
C ASN A 100 7.79 4.69 3.97
N TYR A 101 6.51 4.53 4.30
CA TYR A 101 5.90 3.26 4.60
C TYR A 101 4.45 3.17 4.10
N ALA A 102 3.96 1.94 3.94
CA ALA A 102 2.58 1.66 3.59
C ALA A 102 1.88 1.01 4.80
N LEU A 103 0.84 1.65 5.31
CA LEU A 103 -0.04 1.08 6.31
C LEU A 103 -1.23 0.43 5.60
N ILE A 104 -1.44 -0.86 5.81
CA ILE A 104 -2.66 -1.51 5.34
C ILE A 104 -3.84 -1.02 6.17
N ILE A 105 -4.89 -0.55 5.50
CA ILE A 105 -6.15 -0.08 6.12
C ILE A 105 -7.18 -1.21 6.12
N THR A 106 -7.29 -1.95 5.01
CA THR A 106 -8.15 -3.14 4.89
C THR A 106 -7.73 -3.96 3.66
N ALA A 107 -8.14 -5.23 3.62
CA ALA A 107 -7.99 -6.10 2.45
C ALA A 107 -9.26 -6.96 2.30
N PHE A 108 -9.77 -7.08 1.07
CA PHE A 108 -11.00 -7.84 0.75
C PHE A 108 -11.04 -8.29 -0.71
#